data_AF-A0A0L8V975-F1
#
_entry.id   AF-A0A0L8V975-F1
#
_cell.length_a   1.000
_cell.length_b   1.000
_cell.length_c   1.000
_cell.angle_alpha   90.00
_cell.angle_beta   90.00
_cell.angle_gamma   90.00
#
_symmetry.space_group_name_H-M   'P 1'
#
loop_
_entity.id
_entity.type
_entity.pdbx_description
1 polymer ?
#
loop_
_entity_poly.entity_id
_entity_poly.type
_entity_poly.pdbx_seq_one_letter_code
_entity_poly.pdbx_strand_id
1 'polypeptide(L)'
;MILLFGLGNTSRADKIIHNGVTYELYGYPLQFNSRFTGWKIKPIFGEDANDKVFAAFDAVPYNCTWIVQNNHLYLQSIRGKNAAVDLQAIFSENFDNGLVLADWIDTILYAPYGKMLCSWGVSLFESTFEYELAFKISKGEVLSVEKCDNTKTKPLKDDRHLQVLIQNNINWENLPKSDSIKRKVYVQVLSADSLGKIDSVRIVKGVNTSYDREAIRVVKSIPDWPVIYRHGKVFSLWTHPINFGKRDKN
;
A
#
# COMPACT_ATOMS: atom_id res chain seq x y z
N MET A 1 21.99 -2.42 6.54
CA MET A 1 22.54 -2.60 5.19
C MET A 1 21.36 -2.80 4.28
N ILE A 2 20.86 -1.71 3.69
CA ILE A 2 19.74 -1.76 2.75
C ILE A 2 20.33 -2.32 1.46
N LEU A 3 19.92 -3.53 1.08
CA LEU A 3 20.22 -4.08 -0.22
C LEU A 3 19.54 -3.18 -1.26
N LEU A 4 20.33 -2.29 -1.86
CA LEU A 4 20.05 -1.70 -3.16
C LEU A 4 20.04 -2.87 -4.17
N PHE A 5 18.89 -3.52 -4.30
CA PHE A 5 18.62 -4.29 -5.50
C PHE A 5 18.60 -3.32 -6.67
N GLY A 6 19.43 -3.62 -7.67
CA GLY A 6 19.69 -2.78 -8.81
C GLY A 6 18.42 -2.28 -9.50
N LEU A 7 18.48 -1.01 -9.89
CA LEU A 7 17.65 -0.41 -10.91
C LEU A 7 17.66 -1.30 -12.15
N GLY A 8 16.59 -2.04 -12.36
CA GLY A 8 16.49 -3.00 -13.46
C GLY A 8 15.23 -3.86 -13.38
N ASN A 9 14.06 -3.25 -13.25
CA ASN A 9 12.79 -3.82 -13.71
C ASN A 9 11.80 -2.68 -13.86
N THR A 10 11.35 -2.44 -15.09
CA THR A 10 10.21 -1.59 -15.41
C THR A 10 9.05 -1.99 -14.49
N SER A 11 8.53 -1.05 -13.70
CA SER A 11 7.32 -1.26 -12.92
C SER A 11 6.26 -1.91 -13.82
N ARG A 12 5.73 -3.06 -13.37
CA ARG A 12 4.60 -3.75 -14.01
C ARG A 12 3.27 -3.18 -13.51
N ALA A 13 3.23 -1.94 -13.07
CA ALA A 13 1.96 -1.29 -12.76
C ALA A 13 1.16 -1.07 -14.05
N ASP A 14 -0.16 -1.13 -13.93
CA ASP A 14 -1.02 -0.59 -14.98
C ASP A 14 -0.83 0.92 -15.09
N LYS A 15 -1.10 1.48 -16.27
CA LYS A 15 -0.96 2.91 -16.52
C LYS A 15 -2.29 3.53 -16.84
N ILE A 16 -2.52 4.77 -16.41
CA ILE A 16 -3.69 5.56 -16.77
C ILE A 16 -3.27 6.86 -17.46
N ILE A 17 -3.86 7.13 -18.61
CA ILE A 17 -3.67 8.37 -19.36
C ILE A 17 -4.82 9.32 -19.00
N HIS A 18 -4.47 10.47 -18.44
CA HIS A 18 -5.41 11.52 -18.07
C HIS A 18 -4.85 12.89 -18.48
N ASN A 19 -5.64 13.67 -19.22
CA ASN A 19 -5.23 14.99 -19.74
C ASN A 19 -3.88 14.98 -20.49
N GLY A 20 -3.62 13.93 -21.27
CA GLY A 20 -2.38 13.76 -22.02
C GLY A 20 -1.16 13.33 -21.19
N VAL A 21 -1.32 13.13 -19.87
CA VAL A 21 -0.27 12.67 -18.98
C VAL A 21 -0.50 11.21 -18.61
N THR A 22 0.56 10.41 -18.64
CA THR A 22 0.52 9.00 -18.24
C THR A 22 0.99 8.85 -16.80
N TYR A 23 0.17 8.21 -15.98
CA TYR A 23 0.46 7.89 -14.59
C TYR A 23 0.51 6.37 -14.41
N GLU A 24 1.30 5.88 -13.45
CA GLU A 24 1.17 4.51 -12.97
C GLU A 24 -0.01 4.40 -12.00
N LEU A 25 -0.60 3.21 -11.87
CA LEU A 25 -1.71 2.95 -10.96
C LEU A 25 -1.25 2.14 -9.75
N TYR A 26 -1.79 2.48 -8.58
CA TYR A 26 -1.84 1.58 -7.42
C TYR A 26 -2.94 0.53 -7.58
N GLY A 27 -3.05 -0.08 -8.75
CA GLY A 27 -4.03 -1.14 -8.98
C GLY A 27 -3.83 -1.87 -10.29
N TYR A 28 -4.55 -2.99 -10.43
CA TYR A 28 -4.74 -3.72 -11.66
C TYR A 28 -6.24 -3.73 -12.01
N PRO A 29 -6.80 -2.66 -12.60
CA PRO A 29 -8.25 -2.52 -12.74
C PRO A 29 -8.92 -3.67 -13.52
N LEU A 30 -8.16 -4.36 -14.39
CA LEU A 30 -8.65 -5.52 -15.12
C LEU A 30 -9.10 -6.66 -14.18
N GLN A 31 -8.50 -6.79 -13.00
CA GLN A 31 -8.84 -7.84 -12.02
C GLN A 31 -10.20 -7.64 -11.34
N PHE A 32 -10.80 -6.44 -11.42
CA PHE A 32 -12.18 -6.26 -10.95
C PHE A 32 -13.19 -6.96 -11.86
N ASN A 33 -12.79 -7.35 -13.08
CA ASN A 33 -13.57 -8.22 -13.92
C ASN A 33 -13.26 -9.68 -13.59
N SER A 34 -14.27 -10.42 -13.14
CA SER A 34 -14.14 -11.82 -12.71
C SER A 34 -13.69 -12.81 -13.81
N ARG A 35 -13.65 -12.39 -15.08
CA ARG A 35 -13.04 -13.14 -16.18
C ARG A 35 -11.51 -13.14 -16.11
N PHE A 36 -10.91 -12.15 -15.44
CA PHE A 36 -9.47 -11.92 -15.41
C PHE A 36 -8.84 -12.22 -14.03
N THR A 37 -9.39 -13.19 -13.31
CA THR A 37 -8.95 -13.56 -11.97
C THR A 37 -8.56 -15.05 -11.90
N GLY A 38 -7.44 -15.36 -11.25
CA GLY A 38 -7.00 -16.74 -10.99
C GLY A 38 -6.71 -17.54 -12.26
N TRP A 39 -7.12 -18.81 -12.30
CA TRP A 39 -6.85 -19.72 -13.44
C TRP A 39 -7.55 -19.30 -14.75
N LYS A 40 -8.60 -18.47 -14.69
CA LYS A 40 -9.36 -18.01 -15.86
C LYS A 40 -8.54 -17.15 -16.84
N ILE A 41 -7.38 -16.66 -16.39
CA ILE A 41 -6.50 -15.81 -17.19
C ILE A 41 -5.57 -16.63 -18.09
N LYS A 42 -5.35 -17.92 -17.78
CA LYS A 42 -4.41 -18.79 -18.51
C LYS A 42 -4.76 -18.93 -20.00
N PRO A 43 -6.04 -19.12 -20.39
CA PRO A 43 -6.41 -19.15 -21.80
C PRO A 43 -6.11 -17.84 -22.56
N ILE A 44 -5.95 -16.73 -21.84
CA ILE A 44 -5.73 -15.39 -22.41
C ILE A 44 -4.23 -15.05 -22.46
N PHE A 45 -3.48 -15.38 -21.41
CA PHE A 45 -2.08 -14.97 -21.24
C PHE A 45 -1.07 -16.14 -21.28
N GLY A 46 -1.53 -17.36 -21.52
CA GLY A 46 -0.74 -18.58 -21.57
C GLY A 46 -0.74 -19.38 -20.25
N GLU A 47 -0.39 -20.67 -20.34
CA GLU A 47 -0.37 -21.60 -19.18
C GLU A 47 0.62 -21.18 -18.07
N ASP A 48 1.70 -20.49 -18.44
CA ASP A 48 2.70 -19.94 -17.52
C ASP A 48 2.20 -18.70 -16.76
N ALA A 49 0.99 -18.21 -17.06
CA ALA A 49 0.35 -17.15 -16.31
C ALA A 49 0.11 -17.64 -14.87
N ASN A 50 0.86 -17.07 -13.92
CA ASN A 50 0.86 -17.47 -12.53
C ASN A 50 -0.55 -17.29 -11.95
N ASP A 51 -1.24 -18.39 -11.64
CA ASP A 51 -2.57 -18.43 -11.03
C ASP A 51 -2.61 -17.83 -9.61
N LYS A 52 -1.42 -17.56 -9.04
CA LYS A 52 -1.22 -16.80 -7.79
C LYS A 52 -1.28 -15.28 -7.96
N VAL A 53 -1.98 -14.76 -8.98
CA VAL A 53 -2.15 -13.32 -9.29
C VAL A 53 -2.52 -12.45 -8.07
N PHE A 54 -3.15 -13.02 -7.04
CA PHE A 54 -3.50 -12.30 -5.82
C PHE A 54 -2.44 -12.30 -4.70
N ALA A 55 -1.37 -13.10 -4.80
CA ALA A 55 -0.45 -13.34 -3.70
C ALA A 55 0.84 -12.50 -3.74
N ALA A 56 1.18 -11.89 -4.88
CA ALA A 56 2.36 -11.05 -5.02
C ALA A 56 2.08 -9.91 -6.00
N PHE A 57 2.11 -8.68 -5.49
CA PHE A 57 1.79 -7.43 -6.20
C PHE A 57 2.55 -7.23 -7.53
N ASP A 58 3.62 -7.99 -7.81
CA ASP A 58 4.44 -7.88 -9.03
C ASP A 58 4.34 -9.10 -9.99
N ALA A 59 3.43 -10.04 -9.73
CA ALA A 59 3.36 -11.31 -10.46
C ALA A 59 2.30 -11.37 -11.58
N VAL A 60 1.65 -10.25 -11.91
CA VAL A 60 0.62 -10.20 -12.96
C VAL A 60 1.28 -10.44 -14.33
N PRO A 61 0.71 -11.31 -15.19
CA PRO A 61 1.30 -11.68 -16.48
C PRO A 61 1.05 -10.65 -17.59
N TYR A 62 0.48 -9.49 -17.25
CA TYR A 62 0.11 -8.44 -18.18
C TYR A 62 0.33 -7.04 -17.60
N ASN A 63 0.32 -6.05 -18.49
CA ASN A 63 0.19 -4.64 -18.17
C ASN A 63 -0.89 -4.00 -19.03
N CYS A 64 -1.79 -3.26 -18.40
CA CYS A 64 -2.83 -2.53 -19.11
C CYS A 64 -2.47 -1.05 -19.22
N THR A 65 -2.85 -0.45 -20.35
CA THR A 65 -2.95 1.01 -20.47
C THR A 65 -4.42 1.37 -20.50
N TRP A 66 -4.81 2.26 -19.59
CA TRP A 66 -6.14 2.83 -19.44
C TRP A 66 -6.13 4.28 -19.90
N ILE A 67 -7.26 4.79 -20.35
CA ILE A 67 -7.40 6.19 -20.75
C ILE A 67 -8.74 6.74 -20.26
N VAL A 68 -8.70 7.98 -19.76
CA VAL A 68 -9.92 8.73 -19.40
C VAL A 68 -10.28 9.66 -20.55
N GLN A 69 -11.47 9.48 -21.13
CA GLN A 69 -12.01 10.32 -22.21
C GLN A 69 -13.50 10.54 -22.00
N ASN A 70 -13.99 11.77 -22.22
CA ASN A 70 -15.41 12.12 -22.10
C ASN A 70 -16.05 11.60 -20.79
N ASN A 71 -15.35 11.78 -19.66
CA ASN A 71 -15.74 11.29 -18.33
C ASN A 71 -15.94 9.77 -18.24
N HIS A 72 -15.33 8.96 -19.10
CA HIS A 72 -15.37 7.51 -19.01
C HIS A 72 -13.96 6.93 -19.00
N LEU A 73 -13.80 5.82 -18.28
CA LEU A 73 -12.59 5.02 -18.26
C LEU A 73 -12.66 3.95 -19.36
N TYR A 74 -11.63 3.91 -20.18
CA TYR A 74 -11.46 2.89 -21.21
C TYR A 74 -10.17 2.11 -20.99
N LEU A 75 -10.22 0.82 -21.30
CA LEU A 75 -9.03 0.01 -21.52
C LEU A 75 -8.56 0.22 -22.96
N GLN A 76 -7.34 0.74 -23.12
CA GLN A 76 -6.72 1.05 -24.42
C GLN A 76 -5.86 -0.11 -24.93
N SER A 77 -5.14 -0.80 -24.05
CA SER A 77 -4.33 -1.96 -24.46
C SER A 77 -4.06 -2.89 -23.29
N ILE A 78 -3.88 -4.18 -23.61
CA ILE A 78 -3.26 -5.15 -22.73
C ILE A 78 -2.01 -5.69 -23.40
N ARG A 79 -0.88 -5.65 -22.68
CA ARG A 79 0.38 -6.28 -23.11
C ARG A 79 0.67 -7.46 -22.18
N GLY A 80 0.65 -8.67 -22.72
CA GLY A 80 1.13 -9.86 -22.02
C GLY A 80 2.66 -9.92 -22.02
N LYS A 81 3.23 -10.92 -21.34
CA LYS A 81 4.69 -11.12 -21.20
C LYS A 81 5.46 -11.03 -22.53
N ASN A 82 4.92 -11.61 -23.61
CA ASN A 82 5.62 -11.77 -24.89
C ASN A 82 4.95 -11.04 -26.07
N ALA A 83 3.69 -10.61 -25.94
CA ALA A 83 2.93 -10.05 -27.05
C ALA A 83 1.80 -9.13 -26.57
N ALA A 84 1.33 -8.26 -27.47
CA ALA A 84 0.07 -7.55 -27.28
C ALA A 84 -1.10 -8.54 -27.34
N VAL A 85 -2.18 -8.22 -26.63
CA VAL A 85 -3.40 -9.01 -26.59
C VAL A 85 -4.48 -8.30 -27.41
N ASP A 86 -5.20 -9.08 -28.23
CA ASP A 86 -6.32 -8.57 -29.04
C ASP A 86 -7.53 -8.27 -28.15
N LEU A 87 -7.84 -6.99 -27.99
CA LEU A 87 -8.98 -6.54 -27.19
C LEU A 87 -10.32 -6.91 -27.82
N GLN A 88 -10.44 -6.85 -29.14
CA GLN A 88 -11.70 -7.12 -29.85
C GLN A 88 -12.10 -8.59 -29.69
N ALA A 89 -11.12 -9.50 -29.73
CA ALA A 89 -11.36 -10.93 -29.51
C ALA A 89 -11.88 -11.25 -28.09
N ILE A 90 -11.55 -10.42 -27.10
CA ILE A 90 -11.86 -10.68 -25.68
C ILE A 90 -13.11 -9.93 -25.20
N PHE A 91 -13.28 -8.69 -25.70
CA PHE A 91 -14.29 -7.73 -25.25
C PHE A 91 -15.21 -7.30 -26.39
N SER A 92 -15.62 -8.22 -27.27
CA SER A 92 -16.40 -7.93 -28.46
C SER A 92 -17.64 -7.06 -28.23
N GLU A 93 -18.30 -7.18 -27.07
CA GLU A 93 -19.52 -6.44 -26.72
C GLU A 93 -19.25 -4.97 -26.35
N ASN A 94 -18.08 -4.68 -25.76
CA ASN A 94 -17.73 -3.39 -25.19
C ASN A 94 -16.60 -2.68 -25.97
N PHE A 95 -16.15 -3.28 -27.07
CA PHE A 95 -15.08 -2.77 -27.91
C PHE A 95 -15.63 -1.83 -28.98
N ASP A 96 -15.22 -0.57 -28.93
CA ASP A 96 -15.54 0.43 -29.93
C ASP A 96 -14.29 1.28 -30.24
N ASN A 97 -14.02 1.51 -31.52
CA ASN A 97 -12.92 2.36 -32.00
C ASN A 97 -11.54 2.10 -31.33
N GLY A 98 -11.20 0.83 -31.07
CA GLY A 98 -9.91 0.46 -30.47
C GLY A 98 -9.86 0.56 -28.95
N LEU A 99 -10.96 0.90 -28.29
CA LEU A 99 -11.08 1.05 -26.84
C LEU A 99 -12.15 0.11 -26.30
N VAL A 100 -12.01 -0.31 -25.04
CA VAL A 100 -13.03 -1.09 -24.33
C VAL A 100 -13.57 -0.25 -23.19
N LEU A 101 -14.88 0.00 -23.17
CA LEU A 101 -15.52 0.68 -22.04
C LEU A 101 -15.40 -0.18 -20.78
N ALA A 102 -14.83 0.39 -19.71
CA ALA A 102 -14.56 -0.30 -18.46
C ALA A 102 -15.76 -0.26 -17.49
N ASP A 103 -16.94 -0.65 -17.96
CA ASP A 103 -18.21 -0.60 -17.23
C ASP A 103 -18.26 -1.46 -15.94
N TRP A 104 -17.33 -2.41 -15.80
CA TRP A 104 -17.17 -3.24 -14.60
C TRP A 104 -16.41 -2.55 -13.46
N ILE A 105 -15.87 -1.34 -13.69
CA ILE A 105 -15.13 -0.59 -12.67
C ILE A 105 -16.09 0.28 -11.85
N ASP A 106 -16.22 0.00 -10.56
CA ASP A 106 -17.07 0.73 -9.61
C ASP A 106 -16.31 0.94 -8.29
N THR A 107 -15.25 1.75 -8.33
CA THR A 107 -14.31 1.98 -7.23
C THR A 107 -13.46 3.24 -7.45
N ILE A 108 -12.55 3.53 -6.52
CA ILE A 108 -11.55 4.59 -6.67
C ILE A 108 -10.23 3.98 -7.17
N LEU A 109 -9.72 4.48 -8.29
CA LEU A 109 -8.36 4.19 -8.74
C LEU A 109 -7.42 5.28 -8.29
N TYR A 110 -6.25 4.91 -7.76
CA TYR A 110 -5.24 5.85 -7.31
C TYR A 110 -4.03 5.82 -8.22
N ALA A 111 -3.56 6.99 -8.66
CA ALA A 111 -2.38 7.13 -9.49
C ALA A 111 -1.34 8.03 -8.80
N PRO A 112 -0.26 7.47 -8.22
CA PRO A 112 0.79 8.27 -7.58
C PRO A 112 1.61 9.09 -8.58
N TYR A 113 2.10 10.24 -8.13
CA TYR A 113 3.04 11.07 -8.88
C TYR A 113 3.85 12.01 -7.99
N GLY A 114 4.89 12.61 -8.56
CA GLY A 114 5.84 13.45 -7.83
C GLY A 114 7.00 12.64 -7.25
N LYS A 115 7.63 13.17 -6.20
CA LYS A 115 8.74 12.47 -5.54
C LYS A 115 8.22 11.34 -4.63
N MET A 116 8.88 10.19 -4.67
CA MET A 116 8.66 9.13 -3.68
C MET A 116 9.16 9.59 -2.29
N LEU A 117 8.28 9.55 -1.29
CA LEU A 117 8.55 9.96 0.09
C LEU A 117 9.09 8.79 0.93
N CYS A 118 8.54 7.60 0.76
CA CYS A 118 9.01 6.36 1.39
C CYS A 118 8.50 5.12 0.65
N SER A 119 9.17 3.99 0.87
CA SER A 119 8.69 2.67 0.46
C SER A 119 8.91 1.66 1.59
N TRP A 120 7.94 0.76 1.76
CA TRP A 120 7.95 -0.30 2.77
C TRP A 120 8.23 -1.68 2.19
N GLY A 121 8.38 -1.76 0.88
CA GLY A 121 8.65 -2.97 0.15
C GLY A 121 9.36 -2.68 -1.16
N VAL A 122 9.28 -3.64 -2.08
CA VAL A 122 9.95 -3.54 -3.38
C VAL A 122 9.01 -3.07 -4.49
N SER A 123 7.70 -3.00 -4.21
CA SER A 123 6.68 -2.67 -5.21
C SER A 123 6.20 -1.21 -5.14
N LEU A 124 5.63 -0.75 -6.25
CA LEU A 124 4.96 0.56 -6.32
C LEU A 124 3.84 0.66 -5.26
N PHE A 125 3.08 -0.41 -5.06
CA PHE A 125 1.92 -0.46 -4.15
C PHE A 125 2.28 -0.24 -2.68
N GLU A 126 3.54 -0.47 -2.33
CA GLU A 126 4.09 -0.29 -0.98
C GLU A 126 4.83 1.04 -0.83
N SER A 127 4.83 1.86 -1.88
CA SER A 127 5.46 3.18 -1.91
C SER A 127 4.44 4.29 -1.65
N THR A 128 4.91 5.40 -1.10
CA THR A 128 4.15 6.64 -0.89
C THR A 128 4.83 7.77 -1.66
N PHE A 129 4.06 8.51 -2.45
CA PHE A 129 4.51 9.66 -3.23
C PHE A 129 3.91 10.95 -2.69
N GLU A 130 4.48 12.10 -3.06
CA GLU A 130 3.99 13.43 -2.68
C GLU A 130 2.49 13.62 -2.95
N TYR A 131 2.04 13.13 -4.10
CA TYR A 131 0.67 13.30 -4.54
C TYR A 131 0.12 12.02 -5.17
N GLU A 132 -1.21 11.91 -5.16
CA GLU A 132 -1.94 10.90 -5.91
C GLU A 132 -3.14 11.56 -6.59
N LEU A 133 -3.55 11.05 -7.74
CA LEU A 133 -4.88 11.33 -8.31
C LEU A 133 -5.83 10.21 -7.89
N ALA A 134 -6.97 10.58 -7.33
CA ALA A 134 -8.06 9.67 -6.96
C ALA A 134 -9.18 9.78 -8.01
N PHE A 135 -9.25 8.81 -8.90
CA PHE A 135 -10.29 8.69 -9.92
C PHE A 135 -11.49 7.98 -9.30
N LYS A 136 -12.53 8.72 -8.91
CA LYS A 136 -13.79 8.15 -8.42
C LYS A 136 -14.62 7.69 -9.59
N ILE A 137 -14.81 6.38 -9.72
CA ILE A 137 -15.46 5.78 -10.88
C ILE A 137 -16.69 5.00 -10.45
N SER A 138 -17.80 5.18 -11.16
CA SER A 138 -18.97 4.32 -11.04
C SER A 138 -19.36 3.73 -12.38
N LYS A 139 -19.35 2.40 -12.49
CA LYS A 139 -19.63 1.64 -13.71
C LYS A 139 -18.93 2.19 -14.96
N GLY A 140 -17.64 2.51 -14.83
CA GLY A 140 -16.81 3.08 -15.89
C GLY A 140 -16.93 4.60 -16.07
N GLU A 141 -17.93 5.28 -15.51
CA GLU A 141 -18.03 6.74 -15.50
C GLU A 141 -17.10 7.35 -14.45
N VAL A 142 -16.21 8.24 -14.86
CA VAL A 142 -15.31 9.02 -14.00
C VAL A 142 -16.09 10.22 -13.43
N LEU A 143 -16.61 10.06 -12.22
CA LEU A 143 -17.40 11.08 -11.52
C LEU A 143 -16.55 12.27 -11.07
N SER A 144 -15.33 12.00 -10.58
CA SER A 144 -14.36 13.06 -10.25
C SER A 144 -12.93 12.53 -10.26
N VAL A 145 -11.98 13.47 -10.41
CA VAL A 145 -10.55 13.22 -10.24
C VAL A 145 -10.04 14.19 -9.19
N GLU A 146 -9.69 13.68 -8.00
CA GLU A 146 -9.28 14.49 -6.86
C GLU A 146 -7.78 14.36 -6.60
N LYS A 147 -7.11 15.48 -6.31
CA LYS A 147 -5.71 15.46 -5.88
C LYS A 147 -5.63 15.13 -4.39
N CYS A 148 -4.89 14.09 -4.06
CA CYS A 148 -4.49 13.75 -2.70
C CYS A 148 -3.10 14.33 -2.39
N ASP A 149 -2.95 14.93 -1.21
CA ASP A 149 -1.68 15.49 -0.73
C ASP A 149 -1.13 14.63 0.40
N ASN A 150 0.01 14.00 0.16
CA ASN A 150 0.72 13.17 1.12
C ASN A 150 2.02 13.81 1.61
N THR A 151 2.32 15.07 1.28
CA THR A 151 3.58 15.76 1.59
C THR A 151 3.89 15.86 3.07
N LYS A 152 2.85 15.75 3.92
CA LYS A 152 2.98 15.69 5.38
C LYS A 152 3.48 14.33 5.90
N THR A 153 3.79 13.39 5.01
CA THR A 153 4.39 12.10 5.37
C THR A 153 5.76 12.31 6.02
N LYS A 154 5.89 11.79 7.24
CA LYS A 154 7.12 11.70 8.02
C LYS A 154 7.44 10.21 8.19
N PRO A 155 8.21 9.61 7.27
CA PRO A 155 8.55 8.20 7.38
C PRO A 155 9.51 7.96 8.54
N LEU A 156 9.55 6.71 8.99
CA LEU A 156 10.53 6.27 9.98
C LEU A 156 11.93 6.36 9.35
N LYS A 157 12.80 7.18 9.96
CA LYS A 157 14.18 7.35 9.46
C LYS A 157 15.08 6.15 9.76
N ASP A 158 14.93 5.56 10.94
CA ASP A 158 15.71 4.39 11.39
C ASP A 158 14.89 3.57 12.39
N ASP A 159 14.54 2.33 12.03
CA ASP A 159 13.84 1.37 12.89
C ASP A 159 14.53 1.17 14.23
N ARG A 160 15.86 1.19 14.24
CA ARG A 160 16.64 1.03 15.48
C ARG A 160 16.47 2.22 16.41
N HIS A 161 16.35 3.43 15.85
CA HIS A 161 16.14 4.63 16.65
C HIS A 161 14.80 4.58 17.39
N LEU A 162 13.72 4.19 16.69
CA LEU A 162 12.41 4.01 17.33
C LEU A 162 12.45 2.92 18.40
N GLN A 163 13.11 1.79 18.14
CA GLN A 163 13.28 0.74 19.15
C GLN A 163 14.05 1.24 20.37
N VAL A 164 15.11 2.04 20.19
CA VAL A 164 15.86 2.65 21.30
C VAL A 164 14.98 3.61 22.10
N LEU A 165 14.20 4.47 21.44
CA LEU A 165 13.27 5.38 22.11
C LEU A 165 12.20 4.60 22.91
N ILE A 166 11.65 3.54 22.34
CA ILE A 166 10.71 2.65 23.03
C ILE A 166 11.37 2.07 24.28
N GLN A 167 12.55 1.45 24.13
CA GLN A 167 13.24 0.81 25.26
C GLN A 167 13.61 1.79 26.37
N ASN A 168 14.08 2.99 26.02
CA ASN A 168 14.48 4.02 26.99
C ASN A 168 13.27 4.62 27.71
N ASN A 169 12.08 4.58 27.12
CA ASN A 169 10.87 5.10 27.74
C ASN A 169 10.16 4.06 28.62
N ILE A 170 10.56 2.79 28.64
CA ILE A 170 9.95 1.78 29.54
C ILE A 170 10.26 2.14 31.00
N ASN A 171 9.20 2.30 31.78
CA ASN A 171 9.25 2.42 33.23
C ASN A 171 9.15 1.03 33.85
N TRP A 172 10.32 0.48 34.20
CA TRP A 172 10.45 -0.86 34.78
C TRP A 172 9.82 -0.99 36.18
N GLU A 173 9.56 0.12 36.89
CA GLU A 173 8.88 0.08 38.20
C GLU A 173 7.38 -0.25 38.06
N ASN A 174 6.79 -0.05 36.88
CA ASN A 174 5.41 -0.45 36.59
C ASN A 174 5.27 -1.97 36.35
N LEU A 175 6.40 -2.69 36.31
CA LEU A 175 6.47 -4.09 35.91
C LEU A 175 6.86 -5.00 37.09
N PRO A 176 6.49 -6.30 37.07
CA PRO A 176 6.86 -7.23 38.13
C PRO A 176 8.40 -7.36 38.29
N LYS A 177 8.91 -7.11 39.51
CA LYS A 177 10.36 -7.05 39.79
C LYS A 177 11.11 -8.39 39.57
N SER A 178 10.41 -9.52 39.65
CA SER A 178 10.99 -10.87 39.56
C SER A 178 10.92 -11.49 38.17
N ASP A 179 10.61 -10.69 37.14
CA ASP A 179 10.40 -11.23 35.80
C ASP A 179 11.72 -11.35 35.02
N SER A 180 12.24 -12.57 34.94
CA SER A 180 13.41 -12.92 34.12
C SER A 180 13.02 -13.31 32.68
N ILE A 181 11.72 -13.40 32.39
CA ILE A 181 11.20 -13.91 31.11
C ILE A 181 11.07 -12.76 30.11
N LYS A 182 11.64 -12.93 28.93
CA LYS A 182 11.44 -12.00 27.81
C LYS A 182 9.98 -12.04 27.36
N ARG A 183 9.34 -10.88 27.33
CA ARG A 183 7.94 -10.70 26.93
C ARG A 183 7.85 -9.78 25.74
N LYS A 184 6.78 -9.93 24.97
CA LYS A 184 6.50 -9.10 23.80
C LYS A 184 5.02 -8.75 23.77
N VAL A 185 4.72 -7.46 23.81
CA VAL A 185 3.37 -6.93 23.62
C VAL A 185 3.29 -6.30 22.25
N TYR A 186 2.25 -6.60 21.48
CA TYR A 186 2.03 -6.01 20.16
C TYR A 186 0.99 -4.92 20.28
N VAL A 187 1.41 -3.68 20.02
CA VAL A 187 0.57 -2.48 20.09
C VAL A 187 0.32 -1.99 18.68
N GLN A 188 -0.94 -1.84 18.29
CA GLN A 188 -1.31 -1.18 17.05
C GLN A 188 -1.63 0.28 17.29
N VAL A 189 -0.99 1.15 16.52
CA VAL A 189 -1.35 2.57 16.44
C VAL A 189 -2.53 2.68 15.48
N LEU A 190 -3.63 3.27 15.97
CA LEU A 190 -4.87 3.43 15.20
C LEU A 190 -4.97 4.83 14.59
N SER A 191 -4.42 5.83 15.27
CA SER A 191 -4.36 7.20 14.78
C SER A 191 -3.22 7.96 15.43
N ALA A 192 -2.65 8.87 14.64
CA ALA A 192 -1.76 9.92 15.09
C ALA A 192 -2.18 11.23 14.41
N ASP A 193 -1.92 12.34 15.07
CA ASP A 193 -2.11 13.66 14.47
C ASP A 193 -1.02 13.96 13.41
N SER A 194 -1.13 15.11 12.75
CA SER A 194 -0.14 15.54 11.74
C SER A 194 1.27 15.81 12.30
N LEU A 195 1.40 15.92 13.63
CA LEU A 195 2.68 16.14 14.30
C LEU A 195 3.38 14.81 14.62
N GLY A 196 2.65 13.71 14.70
CA GLY A 196 3.17 12.40 15.11
C GLY A 196 2.80 12.03 16.56
N LYS A 197 1.88 12.78 17.17
CA LYS A 197 1.36 12.44 18.49
C LYS A 197 0.29 11.37 18.35
N ILE A 198 0.45 10.28 19.09
CA ILE A 198 -0.51 9.18 19.10
C ILE A 198 -1.73 9.54 19.96
N ASP A 199 -2.91 9.45 19.35
CA ASP A 199 -4.18 9.64 20.05
C ASP A 199 -4.77 8.29 20.50
N SER A 200 -4.74 7.29 19.60
CA SER A 200 -5.41 6.02 19.78
C SER A 200 -4.52 4.83 19.46
N VAL A 201 -4.52 3.85 20.36
CA VAL A 201 -3.82 2.56 20.24
C VAL A 201 -4.69 1.43 20.73
N ARG A 202 -4.43 0.21 20.26
CA ARG A 202 -4.99 -1.01 20.83
C ARG A 202 -3.93 -2.09 20.99
N ILE A 203 -4.12 -2.97 21.96
CA ILE A 203 -3.32 -4.18 22.10
C ILE A 203 -3.84 -5.22 21.11
N VAL A 204 -2.97 -5.70 20.22
CA VAL A 204 -3.27 -6.80 19.29
C VAL A 204 -2.92 -8.15 19.94
N LYS A 205 -1.82 -8.18 20.70
CA LYS A 205 -1.40 -9.36 21.46
C LYS A 205 -0.72 -8.91 22.75
N GLY A 206 -1.40 -9.13 23.86
CA GLY A 206 -0.93 -8.76 25.20
C GLY A 206 -0.20 -9.88 25.92
N VAL A 207 0.23 -9.58 27.14
CA VAL A 207 0.79 -10.57 28.08
C VAL A 207 0.00 -10.60 29.37
N ASN A 208 -0.13 -9.44 30.02
CA ASN A 208 -1.02 -9.21 31.15
C ASN A 208 -1.22 -7.71 31.33
N THR A 209 -2.14 -7.33 32.22
CA THR A 209 -2.53 -5.94 32.47
C THR A 209 -1.35 -4.99 32.73
N SER A 210 -0.31 -5.42 33.44
CA SER A 210 0.84 -4.56 33.76
C SER A 210 1.68 -4.26 32.51
N TYR A 211 2.07 -5.30 31.76
CA TYR A 211 2.84 -5.13 30.53
C TYR A 211 2.06 -4.39 29.45
N ASP A 212 0.77 -4.67 29.33
CA ASP A 212 -0.09 -4.07 28.32
C ASP A 212 -0.31 -2.57 28.58
N ARG A 213 -0.53 -2.19 29.85
CA ARG A 213 -0.63 -0.77 30.25
C ARG A 213 0.67 -0.02 30.00
N GLU A 214 1.80 -0.63 30.34
CA GLU A 214 3.10 0.00 30.14
C GLU A 214 3.43 0.13 28.64
N ALA A 215 3.12 -0.87 27.82
CA ALA A 215 3.28 -0.81 26.38
C ALA A 215 2.46 0.34 25.76
N ILE A 216 1.21 0.52 26.18
CA ILE A 216 0.36 1.66 25.75
C ILE A 216 1.00 2.98 26.17
N ARG A 217 1.46 3.09 27.42
CA ARG A 217 2.06 4.32 27.95
C ARG A 217 3.31 4.72 27.16
N VAL A 218 4.23 3.77 26.95
CA VAL A 218 5.46 3.99 26.18
C VAL A 218 5.12 4.47 24.77
N VAL A 219 4.21 3.77 24.10
CA VAL A 219 3.81 4.14 22.73
C VAL A 219 3.23 5.55 22.69
N LYS A 220 2.33 5.91 23.61
CA LYS A 220 1.78 7.27 23.68
C LYS A 220 2.77 8.35 24.12
N SER A 221 3.86 7.98 24.79
CA SER A 221 4.86 8.94 25.31
C SER A 221 5.88 9.41 24.27
N ILE A 222 6.02 8.68 23.16
CA ILE A 222 6.97 9.04 22.10
C ILE A 222 6.35 10.17 21.25
N PRO A 223 7.01 11.33 21.12
CA PRO A 223 6.43 12.51 20.47
C PRO A 223 6.47 12.47 18.93
N ASP A 224 7.45 11.78 18.35
CA ASP A 224 7.75 11.83 16.92
C ASP A 224 7.46 10.48 16.25
N TRP A 225 6.22 9.99 16.33
CA TRP A 225 5.87 8.79 15.57
C TRP A 225 5.91 9.04 14.06
N PRO A 226 6.32 8.03 13.27
CA PRO A 226 6.13 8.07 11.84
C PRO A 226 4.66 8.33 11.48
N VAL A 227 4.42 9.33 10.63
CA VAL A 227 3.09 9.67 10.12
C VAL A 227 3.10 9.46 8.63
N ILE A 228 2.36 8.48 8.14
CA ILE A 228 2.27 8.21 6.71
C ILE A 228 0.94 8.76 6.22
N TYR A 229 0.96 9.54 5.14
CA TYR A 229 -0.25 9.93 4.44
C TYR A 229 -0.41 9.05 3.21
N ARG A 230 -1.62 8.53 3.01
CA ARG A 230 -2.02 7.80 1.81
C ARG A 230 -3.42 8.24 1.44
N HIS A 231 -3.68 8.46 0.16
CA HIS A 231 -4.97 8.99 -0.31
C HIS A 231 -5.35 10.32 0.39
N GLY A 232 -4.35 11.14 0.75
CA GLY A 232 -4.53 12.43 1.43
C GLY A 232 -4.95 12.32 2.91
N LYS A 233 -4.92 11.13 3.49
CA LYS A 233 -5.33 10.86 4.88
C LYS A 233 -4.21 10.16 5.64
N VAL A 234 -4.19 10.35 6.95
CA VAL A 234 -3.26 9.64 7.83
C VAL A 234 -3.55 8.14 7.73
N PHE A 235 -2.55 7.38 7.27
CA PHE A 235 -2.54 5.93 7.21
C PHE A 235 -1.86 5.39 8.46
N SER A 236 -2.64 4.87 9.41
CA SER A 236 -2.16 4.44 10.72
C SER A 236 -2.64 3.02 11.02
N LEU A 237 -1.88 2.02 10.56
CA LEU A 237 -2.12 0.61 10.89
C LEU A 237 -0.82 -0.11 11.23
N TRP A 238 0.12 0.59 11.87
CA TRP A 238 1.39 0.00 12.27
C TRP A 238 1.22 -0.78 13.58
N THR A 239 1.60 -2.06 13.56
CA THR A 239 1.69 -2.88 14.78
C THR A 239 3.14 -2.96 15.21
N HIS A 240 3.46 -2.39 16.37
CA HIS A 240 4.81 -2.36 16.92
C HIS A 240 4.97 -3.40 18.03
N PRO A 241 6.00 -4.26 17.95
CA PRO A 241 6.35 -5.14 19.06
C PRO A 241 7.13 -4.38 20.13
N ILE A 242 6.57 -4.30 21.34
CA ILE A 242 7.23 -3.77 22.53
C ILE A 242 7.86 -4.95 23.26
N ASN A 243 9.18 -5.00 23.21
CA ASN A 243 9.96 -6.06 23.85
C ASN A 243 10.27 -5.67 25.29
N PHE A 244 9.86 -6.50 26.24
CA PHE A 244 10.26 -6.41 27.64
C PHE A 244 11.26 -7.53 27.90
N GLY A 245 12.53 -7.20 27.82
CA GLY A 245 13.62 -8.06 28.27
C GLY A 245 14.72 -7.16 28.79
N LYS A 246 15.34 -7.51 29.91
CA LYS A 246 16.53 -6.78 30.38
C LYS A 246 17.51 -6.68 29.21
N ARG A 247 17.91 -5.45 28.85
CA ARG A 247 19.21 -5.25 28.21
C ARG A 247 20.23 -5.65 29.26
N ASP A 248 21.09 -6.61 28.94
CA ASP A 248 22.31 -6.77 29.71
C ASP A 248 23.02 -5.41 29.68
N LYS A 249 23.30 -4.88 30.88
CA LYS A 249 24.13 -3.70 31.05
C LYS A 249 25.54 -4.12 30.62
N ASN A 250 25.92 -3.81 29.39
CA ASN A 250 27.32 -3.65 29.04
C ASN A 250 27.74 -2.23 29.39
#